data_AF-A0A2S8GCQ6-F1
#
_entry.id   AF-A0A2S8GCQ6-F1
#
_cell.length_a   1.000
_cell.length_b   1.000
_cell.length_c   1.000
_cell.angle_alpha   90.00
_cell.angle_beta   90.00
_cell.angle_gamma   90.00
#
_symmetry.space_group_name_H-M   'P 1'
#
loop_
_entity.id
_entity.type
_entity.pdbx_description
1 polymer ?
#
loop_
_entity_poly.entity_id
_entity_poly.type
_entity_poly.pdbx_seq_one_letter_code
_entity_poly.pdbx_strand_id
1 'polypeptide(L)'
;MNNSLRSLCLLASLLLLASWNGTATAETSELQWHDDYSSAVKAASADKKMLFIVFSDESNAATRFENEVLTDRRVSQLLENYVVAKLSVDANVKVDGKPTRVLNHGAFSYMYGSAGIAIIDYTNNDPSQYGQVVSQFNFRSAQGRTVQEMEVILTLPPGSLTQRTLIYAVRMHPEKPSSTKGIFRRLLALETFRHSRNQANMQLQGHHQWESRFHQIKAQLPGGLVPTEVCAESWPGQRLEDAAIECVRSWRHSSGHWSAVSDSNVYYGYDMKRGRNGIWYATGIFARNR
;
A
#
# COMPACT_ATOMS: atom_id res chain seq x y z
N MET A 1 -35.67 -66.27 -22.46
CA MET A 1 -35.92 -65.34 -23.58
C MET A 1 -36.11 -63.95 -22.98
N ASN A 2 -35.26 -62.99 -23.43
CA ASN A 2 -35.32 -61.52 -23.27
C ASN A 2 -35.38 -60.95 -21.83
N ASN A 3 -34.26 -60.37 -21.35
CA ASN A 3 -33.91 -58.94 -21.37
C ASN A 3 -34.84 -58.09 -20.47
N SER A 4 -34.41 -57.24 -19.53
CA SER A 4 -33.09 -56.69 -19.20
C SER A 4 -33.20 -55.81 -17.94
N LEU A 5 -32.03 -55.40 -17.43
CA LEU A 5 -31.74 -54.19 -16.66
C LEU A 5 -32.10 -54.16 -15.17
N ARG A 6 -31.07 -54.23 -14.31
CA ARG A 6 -30.57 -53.04 -13.57
C ARG A 6 -29.32 -53.34 -12.73
N SER A 7 -28.49 -52.29 -12.65
CA SER A 7 -27.52 -51.97 -11.60
C SER A 7 -26.11 -52.55 -11.69
N LEU A 8 -25.26 -51.77 -12.39
CA LEU A 8 -23.84 -51.61 -12.10
C LEU A 8 -23.65 -51.00 -10.71
N CYS A 9 -22.91 -51.68 -9.84
CA CYS A 9 -22.13 -51.07 -8.77
C CYS A 9 -20.88 -51.94 -8.51
N LEU A 10 -19.77 -51.24 -8.25
CA LEU A 10 -18.54 -51.66 -7.56
C LEU A 10 -17.45 -52.39 -8.34
N LEU A 11 -16.22 -51.92 -8.04
CA LEU A 11 -14.86 -52.39 -8.36
C LEU A 11 -14.18 -51.50 -9.42
N ALA A 12 -13.04 -50.86 -9.18
CA ALA A 12 -11.99 -51.20 -8.25
C ALA A 12 -11.26 -49.94 -7.74
N SER A 13 -10.92 -49.98 -6.45
CA SER A 13 -9.94 -49.10 -5.82
C SER A 13 -8.63 -49.85 -5.65
N LEU A 14 -7.54 -49.10 -5.69
CA LEU A 14 -6.16 -49.45 -5.35
C LEU A 14 -5.36 -50.26 -6.38
N LEU A 15 -4.47 -49.55 -7.09
CA LEU A 15 -3.03 -49.77 -7.04
C LEU A 15 -2.30 -48.67 -7.83
N LEU A 16 -1.43 -47.93 -7.14
CA LEU A 16 -0.09 -47.45 -7.54
C LEU A 16 0.24 -46.13 -6.82
N LEU A 17 0.78 -46.29 -5.60
CA LEU A 17 1.63 -45.30 -4.96
C LEU A 17 2.96 -45.25 -5.74
N ALA A 18 3.03 -44.41 -6.76
CA ALA A 18 4.31 -43.94 -7.27
C ALA A 18 4.73 -42.76 -6.39
N SER A 19 5.68 -43.02 -5.49
CA SER A 19 6.37 -42.02 -4.68
C SER A 19 7.12 -41.05 -5.59
N TRP A 20 6.52 -39.89 -5.84
CA TRP A 20 7.16 -38.78 -6.52
C TRP A 20 8.10 -38.09 -5.52
N ASN A 21 9.30 -38.64 -5.34
CA ASN A 21 10.40 -37.91 -4.70
C ASN A 21 10.99 -36.93 -5.72
N GLY A 22 10.18 -35.98 -6.16
CA GLY A 22 10.67 -34.74 -6.72
C GLY A 22 11.02 -33.84 -5.56
N THR A 23 12.27 -33.90 -5.08
CA THR A 23 12.85 -32.77 -4.38
C THR A 23 12.87 -31.62 -5.37
N ALA A 24 11.80 -30.84 -5.40
CA ALA A 24 11.77 -29.54 -6.02
C ALA A 24 12.78 -28.69 -5.25
N THR A 25 14.02 -28.68 -5.73
CA THR A 25 14.91 -27.54 -5.52
C THR A 25 14.14 -26.35 -6.05
N ALA A 26 13.52 -25.59 -5.14
CA ALA A 26 13.03 -24.27 -5.47
C ALA A 26 14.23 -23.51 -6.03
N GLU A 27 14.27 -23.36 -7.35
CA GLU A 27 15.17 -22.40 -7.98
C GLU A 27 14.82 -21.06 -7.35
N THR A 28 15.69 -20.58 -6.47
CA THR A 28 15.68 -19.19 -6.04
C THR A 28 15.95 -18.37 -7.30
N SER A 29 14.88 -17.98 -7.99
CA SER A 29 14.94 -17.04 -9.10
C SER A 29 15.57 -15.77 -8.56
N GLU A 30 16.79 -15.49 -8.98
CA GLU A 30 17.46 -14.23 -8.68
C GLU A 30 16.57 -13.08 -9.19
N LEU A 31 16.41 -12.04 -8.36
CA LEU A 31 15.58 -10.88 -8.74
C LEU A 31 16.18 -10.21 -9.97
N GLN A 32 15.43 -10.17 -11.07
CA GLN A 32 15.85 -9.49 -12.29
C GLN A 32 15.62 -7.98 -12.17
N TRP A 33 16.69 -7.24 -11.89
CA TRP A 33 16.68 -5.78 -11.81
C TRP A 33 16.71 -5.13 -13.18
N HIS A 34 15.75 -4.25 -13.45
CA HIS A 34 15.76 -3.36 -14.60
C HIS A 34 16.49 -2.05 -14.28
N ASP A 35 17.23 -1.52 -15.25
CA ASP A 35 17.92 -0.23 -15.20
C ASP A 35 17.29 0.85 -16.13
N ASP A 36 16.32 0.45 -16.95
CA ASP A 36 15.50 1.32 -17.79
C ASP A 36 14.04 1.32 -17.34
N TYR A 37 13.50 2.52 -17.11
CA TYR A 37 12.11 2.70 -16.67
C TYR A 37 11.11 2.13 -17.68
N SER A 38 11.34 2.33 -18.98
CA SER A 38 10.38 1.90 -20.01
C SER A 38 10.30 0.37 -20.09
N SER A 39 11.43 -0.30 -19.95
CA SER A 39 11.54 -1.76 -19.92
C SER A 39 10.90 -2.34 -18.65
N ALA A 40 11.13 -1.73 -17.49
CA ALA A 40 10.50 -2.13 -16.24
C ALA A 40 8.97 -1.99 -16.27
N VAL A 41 8.46 -0.89 -16.84
CA VAL A 41 7.01 -0.67 -17.02
C VAL A 41 6.41 -1.73 -17.95
N LYS A 42 7.07 -2.04 -19.08
CA LYS A 42 6.61 -3.09 -20.00
C LYS A 42 6.54 -4.44 -19.31
N ALA A 43 7.57 -4.82 -18.54
CA ALA A 43 7.61 -6.07 -17.79
C ALA A 43 6.49 -6.12 -16.74
N ALA A 44 6.35 -5.09 -15.90
CA ALA A 44 5.32 -5.05 -14.86
C ALA A 44 3.90 -5.10 -15.41
N SER A 45 3.66 -4.41 -16.53
CA SER A 45 2.39 -4.44 -17.24
C SER A 45 2.10 -5.81 -17.86
N ALA A 46 3.09 -6.48 -18.43
CA ALA A 46 2.93 -7.80 -19.02
C ALA A 46 2.64 -8.86 -17.95
N ASP A 47 3.36 -8.79 -16.83
CA ASP A 47 3.28 -9.74 -15.73
C ASP A 47 2.10 -9.46 -14.77
N LYS A 48 1.42 -8.31 -14.93
CA LYS A 48 0.38 -7.82 -14.01
C LYS A 48 0.85 -7.76 -12.56
N LYS A 49 2.09 -7.33 -12.36
CA LYS A 49 2.74 -7.18 -11.04
C LYS A 49 2.93 -5.71 -10.71
N MET A 50 3.01 -5.38 -9.42
CA MET A 50 3.47 -4.05 -9.03
C MET A 50 4.93 -3.84 -9.46
N LEU A 51 5.27 -2.62 -9.87
CA LEU A 51 6.63 -2.21 -10.18
C LEU A 51 7.21 -1.48 -8.96
N PHE A 52 8.23 -2.08 -8.35
CA PHE A 52 9.05 -1.47 -7.31
C PHE A 52 10.25 -0.76 -7.95
N ILE A 53 10.44 0.52 -7.63
CA ILE A 53 11.52 1.34 -8.19
C ILE A 53 12.35 1.91 -7.05
N VAL A 54 13.67 1.70 -7.11
CA VAL A 54 14.65 2.43 -6.32
C VAL A 54 15.23 3.55 -7.19
N PHE A 55 15.02 4.79 -6.80
CA PHE A 55 15.78 5.93 -7.31
C PHE A 55 17.01 6.12 -6.45
N SER A 56 18.18 5.87 -7.02
CA SER A 56 19.47 5.85 -6.32
C SER A 56 20.35 7.03 -6.75
N ASP A 57 21.11 7.55 -5.80
CA ASP A 57 22.15 8.56 -5.98
C ASP A 57 23.45 8.07 -5.33
N GLU A 58 24.49 8.89 -5.33
CA GLU A 58 25.80 8.54 -4.75
C GLU A 58 25.84 8.67 -3.21
N SER A 59 24.69 8.81 -2.55
CA SER A 59 24.65 8.97 -1.10
C SER A 59 24.96 7.68 -0.36
N ASN A 60 25.51 7.81 0.85
CA ASN A 60 25.67 6.69 1.78
C ASN A 60 24.32 6.02 2.10
N ALA A 61 23.23 6.79 2.14
CA ALA A 61 21.90 6.27 2.40
C ALA A 61 21.45 5.30 1.30
N ALA A 62 21.65 5.66 0.03
CA ALA A 62 21.34 4.81 -1.11
C ALA A 62 22.23 3.56 -1.15
N THR A 63 23.55 3.75 -0.99
CA THR A 63 24.53 2.64 -0.97
C THR A 63 24.22 1.63 0.12
N ARG A 64 23.93 2.11 1.34
CA ARG A 64 23.56 1.27 2.48
C ARG A 64 22.25 0.53 2.25
N PHE A 65 21.23 1.24 1.75
CA PHE A 65 19.93 0.64 1.46
C PHE A 65 20.08 -0.53 0.47
N GLU A 66 20.87 -0.37 -0.58
CA GLU A 66 21.12 -1.41 -1.56
C GLU A 66 21.89 -2.60 -0.98
N ASN A 67 22.99 -2.34 -0.27
CA ASN A 67 23.89 -3.40 0.19
C ASN A 67 23.40 -4.14 1.44
N GLU A 68 22.62 -3.49 2.30
CA GLU A 68 22.18 -4.06 3.59
C GLU A 68 20.69 -4.40 3.62
N VAL A 69 19.84 -3.59 2.98
CA VAL A 69 18.38 -3.71 3.14
C VAL A 69 17.75 -4.51 2.02
N LEU A 70 18.13 -4.27 0.76
CA LEU A 70 17.64 -5.06 -0.37
C LEU A 70 18.17 -6.50 -0.37
N THR A 71 19.32 -6.74 0.26
CA THR A 71 19.95 -8.06 0.41
C THR A 71 19.44 -8.82 1.64
N ASP A 72 18.69 -8.18 2.56
CA ASP A 72 18.06 -8.88 3.68
C ASP A 72 17.05 -9.90 3.12
N ARG A 73 17.12 -11.14 3.62
CA ARG A 73 16.28 -12.25 3.16
C ARG A 73 14.78 -11.94 3.24
N ARG A 74 14.34 -11.20 4.26
CA ARG A 74 12.92 -10.87 4.47
C ARG A 74 12.43 -9.88 3.41
N VAL A 75 13.29 -8.93 3.03
CA VAL A 75 12.97 -7.93 2.00
C VAL A 75 13.02 -8.56 0.61
N SER A 76 14.09 -9.29 0.29
CA SER A 76 14.26 -9.95 -1.00
C SER A 76 13.11 -10.92 -1.31
N GLN A 77 12.67 -11.73 -0.34
CA GLN A 77 11.50 -12.60 -0.49
C GLN A 77 10.20 -11.84 -0.79
N LEU A 78 9.99 -10.67 -0.17
CA LEU A 78 8.81 -9.84 -0.47
C LEU A 78 8.89 -9.24 -1.89
N LEU A 79 10.10 -8.86 -2.34
CA LEU A 79 10.35 -8.29 -3.65
C LEU A 79 10.13 -9.27 -4.81
N GLU A 80 10.13 -10.59 -4.58
CA GLU A 80 9.78 -11.60 -5.61
C GLU A 80 8.35 -11.40 -6.19
N ASN A 81 7.48 -10.74 -5.42
CA ASN A 81 6.13 -10.39 -5.84
C ASN A 81 6.06 -9.14 -6.75
N TYR A 82 7.20 -8.50 -7.01
CA TYR A 82 7.32 -7.26 -7.76
C TYR A 82 8.17 -7.46 -9.01
N VAL A 83 7.93 -6.63 -10.02
CA VAL A 83 8.99 -6.29 -10.98
C VAL A 83 9.85 -5.23 -10.32
N VAL A 84 11.17 -5.39 -10.34
CA VAL A 84 12.09 -4.50 -9.63
C VAL A 84 12.94 -3.69 -10.61
N ALA A 85 13.10 -2.39 -10.32
CA ALA A 85 13.94 -1.49 -11.09
C ALA A 85 14.82 -0.65 -10.19
N LYS A 86 16.05 -0.41 -10.62
CA LYS A 86 17.00 0.51 -9.99
C LYS A 86 17.38 1.56 -11.03
N LEU A 87 17.01 2.79 -10.74
CA LEU A 87 17.21 3.94 -11.63
C LEU A 87 18.09 4.97 -10.95
N SER A 88 18.93 5.66 -11.70
CA SER A 88 19.55 6.90 -11.22
C SER A 88 18.47 7.95 -10.94
N VAL A 89 18.67 8.82 -9.96
CA VAL A 89 17.83 10.01 -9.75
C VAL A 89 17.73 10.90 -11.00
N ASP A 90 18.71 10.82 -11.91
CA ASP A 90 18.75 11.54 -13.19
C ASP A 90 18.30 10.69 -14.39
N ALA A 91 17.72 9.51 -14.15
CA ALA A 91 17.20 8.66 -15.22
C ALA A 91 16.17 9.42 -16.06
N ASN A 92 16.29 9.28 -17.38
CA ASN A 92 15.44 9.96 -18.36
C ASN A 92 14.58 8.95 -19.12
N VAL A 93 13.38 9.39 -19.49
CA VAL A 93 12.46 8.68 -20.38
C VAL A 93 12.04 9.60 -21.50
N LYS A 94 11.61 9.04 -22.63
CA LYS A 94 11.03 9.83 -23.72
C LYS A 94 9.55 10.04 -23.43
N VAL A 95 9.14 11.29 -23.22
CA VAL A 95 7.74 11.73 -23.16
C VAL A 95 7.53 12.66 -24.34
N ASP A 96 6.61 12.32 -25.25
CA ASP A 96 6.38 13.06 -26.50
C ASP A 96 7.67 13.30 -27.30
N GLY A 97 8.55 12.30 -27.33
CA GLY A 97 9.85 12.34 -28.01
C GLY A 97 10.93 13.15 -27.30
N LYS A 98 10.62 13.85 -26.19
CA LYS A 98 11.58 14.65 -25.43
C LYS A 98 12.14 13.87 -24.24
N PRO A 99 13.46 13.94 -23.98
CA PRO A 99 14.03 13.40 -22.75
C PRO A 99 13.46 14.16 -21.56
N THR A 100 12.77 13.44 -20.69
CA THR A 100 12.19 13.94 -19.46
C THR A 100 12.73 13.09 -18.32
N ARG A 101 13.36 13.73 -17.34
CA ARG A 101 13.80 13.08 -16.12
C ARG A 101 12.58 12.45 -15.43
N VAL A 102 12.65 11.16 -15.09
CA VAL A 102 11.50 10.40 -14.54
C VAL A 102 10.93 11.10 -13.30
N LEU A 103 11.79 11.55 -12.38
CA LEU A 103 11.40 12.24 -11.16
C LEU A 103 10.76 13.63 -11.39
N ASN A 104 10.89 14.22 -12.58
CA ASN A 104 10.20 15.47 -12.95
C ASN A 104 8.76 15.24 -13.43
N HIS A 105 8.37 13.98 -13.69
CA HIS A 105 7.00 13.66 -14.07
C HIS A 105 6.06 13.81 -12.85
N GLY A 106 4.88 14.41 -13.05
CA GLY A 106 3.96 14.77 -11.95
C GLY A 106 3.52 13.59 -11.07
N ALA A 107 3.53 12.37 -11.60
CA ALA A 107 3.25 11.15 -10.84
C ALA A 107 4.25 10.91 -9.69
N PHE A 108 5.49 11.39 -9.81
CA PHE A 108 6.55 11.28 -8.79
C PHE A 108 6.73 12.56 -7.97
N SER A 109 5.74 13.46 -7.97
CA SER A 109 5.83 14.75 -7.28
C SER A 109 6.10 14.66 -5.77
N TYR A 110 5.80 13.53 -5.12
CA TYR A 110 6.09 13.30 -3.70
C TYR A 110 7.45 12.63 -3.45
N MET A 111 8.22 12.36 -4.51
CA MET A 111 9.66 12.05 -4.41
C MET A 111 10.51 13.32 -4.29
N TYR A 112 9.95 14.50 -4.57
CA TYR A 112 10.65 15.80 -4.45
C TYR A 112 12.00 15.85 -5.19
N GLY A 113 12.14 15.10 -6.29
CA GLY A 113 13.39 15.03 -7.06
C GLY A 113 14.56 14.35 -6.34
N SER A 114 14.33 13.64 -5.23
CA SER A 114 15.37 13.02 -4.41
C SER A 114 15.33 11.48 -4.49
N ALA A 115 16.43 10.84 -4.07
CA ALA A 115 16.52 9.39 -3.94
C ALA A 115 15.47 8.80 -2.98
N GLY A 116 15.13 7.54 -3.21
CA GLY A 116 14.16 6.79 -2.43
C GLY A 116 13.43 5.72 -3.23
N ILE A 117 12.23 5.38 -2.78
CA ILE A 117 11.43 4.27 -3.30
C ILE A 117 10.13 4.80 -3.89
N ALA A 118 9.74 4.27 -5.06
CA ALA A 118 8.38 4.40 -5.58
C ALA A 118 7.79 3.04 -5.93
N ILE A 119 6.47 2.88 -5.83
CA ILE A 119 5.75 1.68 -6.28
C ILE A 119 4.62 2.09 -7.22
N ILE A 120 4.51 1.40 -8.36
CA ILE A 120 3.44 1.57 -9.35
C ILE A 120 2.57 0.30 -9.38
N ASP A 121 1.26 0.47 -9.39
CA ASP A 121 0.32 -0.64 -9.39
C ASP A 121 -0.15 -1.01 -10.81
N TYR A 122 0.33 -2.14 -11.35
CA TYR A 122 -0.19 -2.77 -12.58
C TYR A 122 -1.00 -4.05 -12.30
N THR A 123 -1.37 -4.30 -11.04
CA THR A 123 -2.19 -5.45 -10.64
C THR A 123 -3.69 -5.17 -10.77
N ASN A 124 -4.07 -3.89 -10.76
CA ASN A 124 -5.44 -3.45 -10.65
C ASN A 124 -6.13 -3.37 -12.02
N ASN A 125 -7.23 -4.10 -12.21
CA ASN A 125 -7.97 -4.07 -13.48
C ASN A 125 -8.85 -2.82 -13.68
N ASP A 126 -8.98 -1.95 -12.67
CA ASP A 126 -9.67 -0.65 -12.80
C ASP A 126 -8.78 0.33 -13.60
N PRO A 127 -9.20 0.79 -14.79
CA PRO A 127 -8.41 1.71 -15.61
C PRO A 127 -8.04 3.02 -14.91
N SER A 128 -8.81 3.45 -13.91
CA SER A 128 -8.52 4.66 -13.14
C SER A 128 -7.43 4.46 -12.07
N GLN A 129 -7.08 3.21 -11.78
CA GLN A 129 -6.10 2.83 -10.75
C GLN A 129 -4.90 2.08 -11.34
N TYR A 130 -5.04 1.50 -12.54
CA TYR A 130 -3.96 0.87 -13.28
C TYR A 130 -2.84 1.87 -13.64
N GLY A 131 -1.59 1.47 -13.43
CA GLY A 131 -0.40 2.28 -13.72
C GLY A 131 -0.21 3.49 -12.82
N GLN A 132 -0.91 3.57 -11.68
CA GLN A 132 -0.76 4.69 -10.74
C GLN A 132 0.40 4.47 -9.78
N VAL A 133 1.11 5.54 -9.43
CA VAL A 133 2.10 5.53 -8.34
C VAL A 133 1.36 5.46 -7.00
N VAL A 134 1.51 4.36 -6.27
CA VAL A 134 0.79 4.04 -5.04
C VAL A 134 1.67 4.12 -3.78
N SER A 135 2.98 4.31 -3.92
CA SER A 135 3.89 4.58 -2.80
C SER A 135 5.06 5.45 -3.24
N GLN A 136 5.46 6.41 -2.40
CA GLN A 136 6.61 7.30 -2.60
C GLN A 136 7.24 7.58 -1.23
N PHE A 137 8.49 7.15 -1.05
CA PHE A 137 9.20 7.22 0.24
C PHE A 137 10.67 7.60 -0.01
N ASN A 138 11.05 8.83 0.33
CA ASN A 138 12.43 9.29 0.18
C ASN A 138 13.40 8.61 1.16
N PHE A 139 14.70 8.64 0.87
CA PHE A 139 15.72 8.37 1.89
C PHE A 139 15.86 9.60 2.79
N ARG A 140 15.23 9.55 3.97
CA ARG A 140 15.04 10.72 4.85
C ARG A 140 16.18 10.95 5.83
N SER A 141 16.99 9.93 6.07
CA SER A 141 18.11 9.95 7.01
C SER A 141 19.38 9.47 6.30
N ALA A 142 20.55 9.73 6.91
CA ALA A 142 21.81 9.18 6.43
C ALA A 142 21.81 7.63 6.41
N GLN A 143 20.90 7.01 7.17
CA GLN A 143 20.71 5.56 7.24
C GLN A 143 19.81 5.01 6.12
N GLY A 144 19.17 5.87 5.30
CA GLY A 144 18.22 5.43 4.28
C GLY A 144 16.93 4.87 4.90
N ARG A 145 16.33 3.87 4.24
CA ARG A 145 15.25 3.06 4.82
C ARG A 145 15.81 1.83 5.51
N THR A 146 15.09 1.32 6.49
CA THR A 146 15.41 0.13 7.27
C THR A 146 14.65 -1.09 6.75
N VAL A 147 15.09 -2.29 7.17
CA VAL A 147 14.37 -3.53 6.86
C VAL A 147 12.92 -3.50 7.37
N GLN A 148 12.70 -3.01 8.60
CA GLN A 148 11.35 -2.91 9.17
C GLN A 148 10.44 -2.00 8.33
N GLU A 149 10.94 -0.84 7.89
CA GLU A 149 10.17 0.05 7.01
C GLU A 149 9.83 -0.66 5.69
N MET A 150 10.78 -1.38 5.11
CA MET A 150 10.56 -2.13 3.87
C MET A 150 9.53 -3.25 4.02
N GLU A 151 9.59 -4.03 5.11
CA GLU A 151 8.58 -5.04 5.41
C GLU A 151 7.17 -4.41 5.48
N VAL A 152 7.04 -3.23 6.09
CA VAL A 152 5.76 -2.52 6.12
C VAL A 152 5.35 -2.03 4.72
N ILE A 153 6.24 -1.33 4.00
CA ILE A 153 5.97 -0.73 2.68
C ILE A 153 5.50 -1.79 1.68
N LEU A 154 6.19 -2.93 1.61
CA LEU A 154 5.91 -4.02 0.67
C LEU A 154 4.66 -4.83 1.04
N THR A 155 4.14 -4.68 2.26
CA THR A 155 2.93 -5.39 2.74
C THR A 155 1.75 -4.46 2.98
N LEU A 156 1.84 -3.19 2.58
CA LEU A 156 0.70 -2.27 2.59
C LEU A 156 -0.41 -2.84 1.66
N PRO A 157 -1.69 -2.71 2.05
CA PRO A 157 -2.79 -3.21 1.22
C PRO A 157 -2.90 -2.41 -0.10
N PRO A 158 -3.57 -2.96 -1.12
CA PRO A 158 -3.95 -2.20 -2.30
C PRO A 158 -4.72 -0.93 -1.90
N GLY A 159 -4.40 0.20 -2.53
CA GLY A 159 -4.98 1.49 -2.19
C GLY A 159 -4.24 2.63 -2.87
N SER A 160 -4.81 3.83 -2.78
CA SER A 160 -4.17 5.03 -3.33
C SER A 160 -2.87 5.37 -2.59
N LEU A 161 -2.06 6.25 -3.19
CA LEU A 161 -0.86 6.79 -2.56
C LEU A 161 -1.11 7.30 -1.13
N THR A 162 -2.16 8.09 -0.93
CA THR A 162 -2.46 8.71 0.37
C THR A 162 -3.00 7.72 1.39
N GLN A 163 -3.77 6.71 0.95
CA GLN A 163 -4.25 5.63 1.81
C GLN A 163 -3.06 4.81 2.32
N ARG A 164 -2.17 4.39 1.42
CA ARG A 164 -0.99 3.59 1.73
C ARG A 164 -0.02 4.34 2.64
N THR A 165 0.24 5.63 2.38
CA THR A 165 1.12 6.43 3.24
C THR A 165 0.56 6.62 4.66
N LEU A 166 -0.76 6.81 4.80
CA LEU A 166 -1.37 6.93 6.13
C LEU A 166 -1.38 5.60 6.89
N ILE A 167 -1.63 4.48 6.20
CA ILE A 167 -1.52 3.13 6.79
C ILE A 167 -0.08 2.83 7.21
N TYR A 168 0.90 3.23 6.41
CA TYR A 168 2.32 3.14 6.76
C TYR A 168 2.60 3.88 8.07
N ALA A 169 2.15 5.13 8.20
CA ALA A 169 2.35 5.90 9.43
C ALA A 169 1.73 5.23 10.67
N VAL A 170 0.54 4.62 10.54
CA VAL A 170 -0.09 3.85 11.62
C VAL A 170 0.73 2.60 11.98
N ARG A 171 1.17 1.83 10.98
CA ARG A 171 1.94 0.58 11.19
C ARG A 171 3.34 0.83 11.74
N MET A 172 3.95 1.97 11.41
CA MET A 172 5.26 2.37 11.92
C MET A 172 5.21 3.07 13.28
N HIS A 173 4.03 3.37 13.82
CA HIS A 173 3.92 4.04 15.11
C HIS A 173 4.55 3.17 16.23
N PRO A 174 5.37 3.75 17.15
CA PRO A 174 6.11 2.99 18.16
C PRO A 174 5.25 2.07 19.05
N GLU A 175 4.02 2.48 19.35
CA GLU A 175 3.08 1.71 20.17
C GLU A 175 2.34 0.59 19.41
N LYS A 176 2.60 0.40 18.11
CA LYS A 176 2.05 -0.69 17.29
C LYS A 176 0.52 -0.85 17.40
N PRO A 177 -0.26 0.21 17.10
CA PRO A 177 -1.72 0.17 17.17
C PRO A 177 -2.33 -0.95 16.31
N SER A 178 -3.44 -1.53 16.76
CA SER A 178 -4.00 -2.75 16.16
C SER A 178 -5.06 -2.52 15.07
N SER A 179 -5.47 -1.29 14.81
CA SER A 179 -6.51 -0.98 13.79
C SER A 179 -6.22 -1.54 12.40
N THR A 180 -4.95 -1.58 11.99
CA THR A 180 -4.53 -2.09 10.68
C THR A 180 -4.32 -3.62 10.62
N LYS A 181 -4.57 -4.34 11.72
CA LYS A 181 -4.59 -5.82 11.77
C LYS A 181 -5.92 -6.39 11.24
N GLY A 182 -6.96 -5.57 11.14
CA GLY A 182 -8.22 -5.95 10.51
C GLY A 182 -8.12 -6.07 8.99
N ILE A 183 -9.27 -6.12 8.31
CA ILE A 183 -9.33 -6.17 6.85
C ILE A 183 -9.52 -4.76 6.29
N PHE A 184 -8.62 -4.31 5.42
CA PHE A 184 -8.81 -3.07 4.67
C PHE A 184 -10.03 -3.22 3.74
N ARG A 185 -11.08 -2.41 3.98
CA ARG A 185 -12.36 -2.59 3.28
C ARG A 185 -12.65 -1.44 2.34
N ARG A 186 -12.93 -1.76 1.07
CA ARG A 186 -13.24 -0.79 0.00
C ARG A 186 -14.30 0.24 0.40
N LEU A 187 -15.37 -0.21 1.08
CA LEU A 187 -16.40 0.69 1.60
C LEU A 187 -15.79 1.78 2.48
N LEU A 188 -15.03 1.40 3.51
CA LEU A 188 -14.45 2.35 4.46
C LEU A 188 -13.37 3.21 3.80
N ALA A 189 -12.56 2.63 2.91
CA ALA A 189 -11.55 3.36 2.14
C ALA A 189 -12.17 4.47 1.26
N LEU A 190 -13.31 4.18 0.62
CA LEU A 190 -14.03 5.17 -0.20
C LEU A 190 -14.64 6.28 0.66
N GLU A 191 -15.16 5.95 1.84
CA GLU A 191 -15.71 6.94 2.75
C GLU A 191 -14.62 7.83 3.36
N THR A 192 -13.47 7.28 3.73
CA THR A 192 -12.32 8.10 4.15
C THR A 192 -11.79 8.97 3.02
N PHE A 193 -11.75 8.46 1.78
CA PHE A 193 -11.37 9.24 0.60
C PHE A 193 -12.30 10.45 0.40
N ARG A 194 -13.61 10.22 0.43
CA ARG A 194 -14.64 11.26 0.28
C ARG A 194 -14.52 12.29 1.38
N HIS A 195 -14.40 11.86 2.63
CA HIS A 195 -14.39 12.76 3.78
C HIS A 195 -13.10 13.57 3.90
N SER A 196 -11.93 12.95 3.69
CA SER A 196 -10.66 13.70 3.66
C SER A 196 -10.67 14.76 2.55
N ARG A 197 -11.27 14.46 1.38
CA ARG A 197 -11.46 15.47 0.33
C ARG A 197 -12.44 16.57 0.72
N ASN A 198 -13.53 16.24 1.40
CA ASN A 198 -14.47 17.23 1.91
C ASN A 198 -13.79 18.19 2.90
N GLN A 199 -13.07 17.66 3.89
CA GLN A 199 -12.27 18.45 4.84
C GLN A 199 -11.27 19.36 4.12
N ALA A 200 -10.55 18.85 3.12
CA ALA A 200 -9.60 19.62 2.33
C ALA A 200 -10.23 20.73 1.47
N ASN A 201 -11.45 20.51 0.96
CA ASN A 201 -12.21 21.51 0.21
C ASN A 201 -12.73 22.62 1.12
N MET A 202 -13.21 22.26 2.32
CA MET A 202 -13.65 23.19 3.35
C MET A 202 -12.47 23.89 4.05
N GLN A 203 -11.27 23.31 3.95
CA GLN A 203 -10.08 23.71 4.70
C GLN A 203 -10.31 23.68 6.21
N LEU A 204 -11.10 22.72 6.68
CA LEU A 204 -11.54 22.61 8.07
C LEU A 204 -11.63 21.14 8.49
N GLN A 205 -10.85 20.74 9.50
CA GLN A 205 -10.93 19.43 10.13
C GLN A 205 -12.27 19.27 10.87
N GLY A 206 -12.84 18.07 10.85
CA GLY A 206 -14.00 17.76 11.68
C GLY A 206 -14.79 16.52 11.25
N HIS A 207 -15.78 16.17 12.07
CA HIS A 207 -16.72 15.06 11.84
C HIS A 207 -17.91 15.49 10.98
N HIS A 208 -17.67 16.21 9.88
CA HIS A 208 -18.73 16.82 9.07
C HIS A 208 -19.75 15.77 8.62
N GLN A 209 -21.03 16.06 8.89
CA GLN A 209 -22.17 15.19 8.57
C GLN A 209 -22.03 13.75 9.10
N TRP A 210 -21.28 13.53 10.19
CA TRP A 210 -20.99 12.20 10.71
C TRP A 210 -22.24 11.39 11.02
N GLU A 211 -23.28 11.97 11.61
CA GLU A 211 -24.51 11.22 11.94
C GLU A 211 -25.15 10.56 10.70
N SER A 212 -25.27 11.32 9.60
CA SER A 212 -25.80 10.80 8.34
C SER A 212 -24.87 9.72 7.75
N ARG A 213 -23.57 10.00 7.68
CA ARG A 213 -22.56 9.05 7.17
C ARG A 213 -22.48 7.79 8.02
N PHE A 214 -22.60 7.91 9.33
CA PHE A 214 -22.61 6.81 10.29
C PHE A 214 -23.73 5.82 9.95
N HIS A 215 -24.96 6.28 9.78
CA HIS A 215 -26.09 5.42 9.43
C HIS A 215 -25.92 4.77 8.05
N GLN A 216 -25.43 5.53 7.06
CA GLN A 216 -25.17 5.03 5.71
C GLN A 216 -24.09 3.94 5.68
N ILE A 217 -23.00 4.14 6.42
CA ILE A 217 -21.91 3.16 6.55
C ILE A 217 -22.43 1.94 7.30
N LYS A 218 -23.07 2.14 8.45
CA LYS A 218 -23.58 1.06 9.30
C LYS A 218 -24.55 0.14 8.55
N ALA A 219 -25.42 0.69 7.70
CA ALA A 219 -26.36 -0.08 6.89
C ALA A 219 -25.66 -1.04 5.89
N GLN A 220 -24.40 -0.78 5.54
CA GLN A 220 -23.61 -1.60 4.60
C GLN A 220 -22.58 -2.49 5.30
N LEU A 221 -22.44 -2.38 6.63
CA LEU A 221 -21.57 -3.24 7.42
C LEU A 221 -22.32 -4.53 7.82
N PRO A 222 -21.69 -5.71 7.71
CA PRO A 222 -22.29 -6.96 8.15
C PRO A 222 -22.29 -7.06 9.68
N GLY A 223 -23.09 -7.98 10.22
CA GLY A 223 -22.95 -8.47 11.59
C GLY A 223 -23.15 -7.44 12.69
N GLY A 224 -23.85 -6.32 12.42
CA GLY A 224 -24.11 -5.29 13.43
C GLY A 224 -22.88 -4.48 13.84
N LEU A 225 -21.79 -4.53 13.06
CA LEU A 225 -20.58 -3.75 13.32
C LEU A 225 -20.89 -2.25 13.38
N VAL A 226 -20.22 -1.56 14.31
CA VAL A 226 -20.43 -0.13 14.55
C VAL A 226 -19.26 0.65 13.96
N PRO A 227 -19.51 1.63 13.07
CA PRO A 227 -18.46 2.47 12.54
C PRO A 227 -18.00 3.51 13.57
N THR A 228 -16.71 3.82 13.61
CA THR A 228 -16.10 4.91 14.41
C THR A 228 -15.15 5.70 13.52
N GLU A 229 -15.17 7.03 13.64
CA GLU A 229 -14.33 7.92 12.84
C GLU A 229 -13.31 8.67 13.71
N VAL A 230 -12.12 8.87 13.15
CA VAL A 230 -11.11 9.79 13.67
C VAL A 230 -10.69 10.74 12.55
N CYS A 231 -10.55 12.03 12.87
CA CYS A 231 -10.13 13.06 11.92
C CYS A 231 -8.93 13.82 12.50
N ALA A 232 -7.96 14.19 11.68
CA ALA A 232 -6.84 15.04 12.06
C ALA A 232 -6.44 15.94 10.90
N GLU A 233 -5.69 16.98 11.20
CA GLU A 233 -5.00 17.79 10.22
C GLU A 233 -3.51 17.90 10.54
N SER A 234 -2.70 18.06 9.50
CA SER A 234 -1.26 18.28 9.62
C SER A 234 -0.94 19.76 9.82
N TRP A 235 0.34 20.08 10.05
CA TRP A 235 0.80 21.46 9.96
C TRP A 235 0.91 21.92 8.49
N PRO A 236 0.76 23.24 8.21
CA PRO A 236 0.96 23.77 6.87
C PRO A 236 2.35 23.45 6.31
N GLY A 237 2.41 23.05 5.04
CA GLY A 237 3.68 22.89 4.32
C GLY A 237 4.38 21.55 4.55
N GLN A 238 3.86 20.67 5.41
CA GLN A 238 4.43 19.33 5.60
C GLN A 238 4.36 18.49 4.30
N ARG A 239 5.43 17.70 4.09
CA ARG A 239 5.49 16.68 3.03
C ARG A 239 4.50 15.56 3.33
N LEU A 240 4.15 14.77 2.32
CA LEU A 240 3.09 13.75 2.44
C LEU A 240 3.34 12.77 3.60
N GLU A 241 4.54 12.19 3.69
CA GLU A 241 4.88 11.23 4.75
C GLU A 241 4.90 11.89 6.13
N ASP A 242 5.46 13.10 6.24
CA ASP A 242 5.48 13.87 7.49
C ASP A 242 4.08 14.21 8.00
N ALA A 243 3.22 14.63 7.08
CA ALA A 243 1.83 14.93 7.40
C ALA A 243 1.08 13.67 7.87
N ALA A 244 1.36 12.51 7.28
CA ALA A 244 0.76 11.25 7.73
C ALA A 244 1.20 10.88 9.14
N ILE A 245 2.50 10.97 9.43
CA ILE A 245 3.08 10.73 10.76
C ILE A 245 2.49 11.70 11.79
N GLU A 246 2.42 12.99 11.45
CA GLU A 246 1.86 14.01 12.33
C GLU A 246 0.37 13.77 12.62
N CYS A 247 -0.44 13.45 11.61
CA CYS A 247 -1.86 13.13 11.82
C CYS A 247 -2.07 11.93 12.77
N VAL A 248 -1.25 10.88 12.64
CA VAL A 248 -1.30 9.72 13.55
C VAL A 248 -0.88 10.11 14.96
N ARG A 249 0.16 10.95 15.09
CA ARG A 249 0.58 11.52 16.38
C ARG A 249 -0.52 12.39 17.01
N SER A 250 -1.25 13.19 16.24
CA SER A 250 -2.39 13.97 16.73
C SER A 250 -3.50 13.06 17.28
N TRP A 251 -3.82 11.95 16.61
CA TRP A 251 -4.74 10.95 17.14
C TRP A 251 -4.25 10.33 18.44
N ARG A 252 -2.94 10.05 18.55
CA ARG A 252 -2.33 9.52 19.77
C ARG A 252 -2.48 10.44 20.99
N HIS A 253 -2.55 11.75 20.79
CA HIS A 253 -2.72 12.71 21.89
C HIS A 253 -4.18 12.87 22.36
N SER A 254 -5.16 12.23 21.71
CA SER A 254 -6.56 12.19 22.13
C SER A 254 -6.92 10.79 22.58
N SER A 255 -7.31 10.58 23.84
CA SER A 255 -7.70 9.26 24.35
C SER A 255 -8.87 8.65 23.56
N GLY A 256 -9.83 9.47 23.14
CA GLY A 256 -10.96 9.04 22.31
C GLY A 256 -10.52 8.55 20.94
N HIS A 257 -9.69 9.33 20.22
CA HIS A 257 -9.17 8.92 18.93
C HIS A 257 -8.23 7.72 19.06
N TRP A 258 -7.34 7.74 20.05
CA TRP A 258 -6.37 6.69 20.23
C TRP A 258 -7.05 5.36 20.53
N SER A 259 -8.11 5.32 21.34
CA SER A 259 -8.87 4.08 21.57
C SER A 259 -9.31 3.42 20.24
N ALA A 260 -9.87 4.19 19.31
CA ALA A 260 -10.30 3.67 18.01
C ALA A 260 -9.12 3.18 17.15
N VAL A 261 -8.00 3.90 17.16
CA VAL A 261 -6.80 3.56 16.38
C VAL A 261 -6.03 2.38 17.00
N SER A 262 -5.90 2.32 18.33
CA SER A 262 -5.14 1.30 19.05
C SER A 262 -5.86 -0.04 19.11
N ASP A 263 -7.20 -0.02 19.12
CA ASP A 263 -8.03 -1.21 19.26
C ASP A 263 -7.99 -2.14 18.05
N SER A 264 -8.34 -3.39 18.30
CA SER A 264 -8.59 -4.36 17.23
C SER A 264 -9.91 -4.03 16.53
N ASN A 265 -9.85 -3.90 15.21
CA ASN A 265 -11.01 -3.57 14.38
C ASN A 265 -11.21 -4.67 13.32
N VAL A 266 -12.46 -4.98 12.98
CA VAL A 266 -12.77 -6.00 11.95
C VAL A 266 -12.45 -5.45 10.56
N TYR A 267 -12.91 -4.23 10.30
CA TYR A 267 -12.59 -3.51 9.07
C TYR A 267 -11.98 -2.15 9.38
N TYR A 268 -11.13 -1.67 8.48
CA TYR A 268 -10.59 -0.33 8.54
C TYR A 268 -10.51 0.32 7.15
N GLY A 269 -10.50 1.64 7.15
CA GLY A 269 -10.17 2.51 6.02
C GLY A 269 -9.43 3.73 6.52
N TYR A 270 -8.50 4.24 5.71
CA TYR A 270 -7.71 5.42 5.98
C TYR A 270 -7.52 6.18 4.68
N ASP A 271 -7.58 7.51 4.71
CA ASP A 271 -7.14 8.35 3.60
C ASP A 271 -6.78 9.75 4.09
N MET A 272 -6.02 10.49 3.31
CA MET A 272 -5.73 11.90 3.56
C MET A 272 -5.71 12.72 2.27
N LYS A 273 -6.03 14.01 2.39
CA LYS A 273 -6.02 14.92 1.24
C LYS A 273 -5.44 16.28 1.62
N ARG A 274 -4.55 16.81 0.77
CA ARG A 274 -4.02 18.16 0.90
C ARG A 274 -5.05 19.20 0.45
N GLY A 275 -5.34 20.16 1.31
CA GLY A 275 -6.10 21.38 0.99
C GLY A 275 -5.24 22.42 0.30
N ARG A 276 -5.88 23.46 -0.24
CA ARG A 276 -5.19 24.57 -0.94
C ARG A 276 -4.35 25.46 -0.01
N ASN A 277 -4.61 25.39 1.29
CA ASN A 277 -3.83 26.03 2.36
C ASN A 277 -2.55 25.27 2.71
N GLY A 278 -2.24 24.18 1.99
CA GLY A 278 -1.04 23.39 2.21
C GLY A 278 -1.10 22.45 3.41
N ILE A 279 -2.24 22.37 4.10
CA ILE A 279 -2.54 21.43 5.20
C ILE A 279 -3.07 20.12 4.63
N TRP A 280 -2.74 19.00 5.27
CA TRP A 280 -3.35 17.70 4.97
C TRP A 280 -4.42 17.35 5.97
N TYR A 281 -5.54 16.83 5.49
CA TYR A 281 -6.67 16.39 6.30
C TYR A 281 -6.76 14.87 6.21
N ALA A 282 -6.63 14.20 7.35
CA ALA A 282 -6.64 12.75 7.47
C ALA A 282 -7.94 12.26 8.09
N THR A 283 -8.43 11.12 7.60
CA THR A 283 -9.60 10.42 8.13
C THR A 283 -9.25 8.94 8.32
N GLY A 284 -9.57 8.39 9.48
CA GLY A 284 -9.66 6.95 9.70
C GLY A 284 -11.09 6.56 10.03
N ILE A 285 -11.59 5.48 9.43
CA ILE A 285 -12.88 4.89 9.79
C ILE A 285 -12.68 3.41 10.07
N PHE A 286 -13.25 2.95 11.18
CA PHE A 286 -13.13 1.58 11.66
C PHE A 286 -14.50 0.95 11.86
N ALA A 287 -14.61 -0.35 11.68
CA ALA A 287 -15.79 -1.12 12.04
C ALA A 287 -15.41 -2.17 13.09
N ARG A 288 -16.06 -2.10 14.26
CA ARG A 288 -15.81 -3.00 15.39
C ARG A 288 -17.10 -3.61 15.92
N ASN A 289 -16.96 -4.74 16.63
CA ASN A 289 -18.04 -5.27 17.44
C ASN A 289 -18.39 -4.28 18.55
N ARG A 290 -19.64 -4.33 19.03
CA ARG A 290 -20.03 -3.62 20.25
C ARG A 290 -19.35 -4.20 21.47
#